data_AF-A0A8H4N7N5-F1
#
_entry.id   AF-A0A8H4N7N5-F1
#
_cell.length_a   1.000
_cell.length_b   1.000
_cell.length_c   1.000
_cell.angle_alpha   90.00
_cell.angle_beta   90.00
_cell.angle_gamma   90.00
#
_symmetry.space_group_name_H-M   'P 1'
#
loop_
_entity.id
_entity.type
_entity.pdbx_description
1 polymer ?
#
loop_
_entity_poly.entity_id
_entity_poly.type
_entity_poly.pdbx_seq_one_letter_code
_entity_poly.pdbx_strand_id
1 'polypeptide(L)'
;MATENLLPRPPFDPDIMASMLALPPTSDDLTTADIPAQREAVEQMLSARTAALLSDPSITHTEHTIHGPRRIGASSRPSWAAGCVWSGRQNAFGWGCLLDGSEGGADCYAAPARAADLAGLPEAFVDVSSTEVFRDDAVAYVGRLLECGVQAELHVWPGGPHGFHGLAPAARVSRAANEPQEAWVRRVLRPVGE
;
A
#
# COMPACT_ATOMS: atom_id res chain seq x y z
N MET A 1 -23.20 23.64 -4.61
CA MET A 1 -23.67 22.80 -3.49
C MET A 1 -23.25 21.38 -3.79
N ALA A 2 -22.37 20.79 -2.98
CA ALA A 2 -22.06 19.38 -3.11
C ALA A 2 -23.26 18.59 -2.57
N THR A 3 -23.93 17.82 -3.42
CA THR A 3 -24.87 16.80 -2.96
C THR A 3 -24.10 15.77 -2.16
N GLU A 4 -24.34 15.67 -0.86
CA GLU A 4 -23.81 14.57 -0.06
C GLU A 4 -24.23 13.26 -0.73
N ASN A 5 -23.25 12.48 -1.17
CA ASN A 5 -23.51 11.25 -1.88
C ASN A 5 -23.89 10.17 -0.85
N LEU A 6 -25.18 10.17 -0.49
CA LEU A 6 -25.84 9.28 0.47
C LEU A 6 -26.06 7.86 -0.07
N LEU A 7 -25.54 7.52 -1.25
CA LEU A 7 -25.54 6.13 -1.72
C LEU A 7 -24.86 5.25 -0.67
N PRO A 8 -25.48 4.12 -0.26
CA PRO A 8 -24.85 3.17 0.63
C PRO A 8 -23.56 2.69 -0.03
N ARG A 9 -22.42 3.11 0.52
CA ARG A 9 -21.11 2.65 0.06
C ARG A 9 -21.02 1.15 0.32
N PRO A 10 -20.26 0.40 -0.49
CA PRO A 10 -20.31 -1.06 -0.46
C PRO A 10 -20.19 -1.57 0.97
N PRO A 11 -21.03 -2.53 1.40
CA PRO A 11 -20.73 -3.24 2.64
C PRO A 11 -19.34 -3.84 2.45
N PHE A 12 -18.43 -3.51 3.36
CA PHE A 12 -17.18 -4.24 3.50
C PHE A 12 -17.53 -5.74 3.61
N ASP A 13 -16.67 -6.59 3.05
CA ASP A 13 -16.80 -8.03 3.22
C ASP A 13 -16.99 -8.35 4.72
N PRO A 14 -17.93 -9.22 5.13
CA PRO A 14 -18.12 -9.55 6.54
C PRO A 14 -16.82 -9.98 7.25
N ASP A 15 -15.91 -10.63 6.54
CA ASP A 15 -14.59 -11.00 7.06
C ASP A 15 -13.70 -9.75 7.27
N ILE A 16 -13.78 -8.74 6.39
CA ILE A 16 -13.12 -7.44 6.59
C ILE A 16 -13.70 -6.72 7.80
N MET A 17 -15.03 -6.68 7.97
CA MET A 17 -15.65 -6.03 9.13
C MET A 17 -15.24 -6.71 10.43
N ALA A 18 -15.21 -8.05 10.46
CA ALA A 18 -14.76 -8.81 11.62
C ALA A 18 -13.30 -8.49 11.97
N SER A 19 -12.39 -8.48 10.99
CA SER A 19 -10.99 -8.12 11.20
C SER A 19 -10.81 -6.66 11.64
N MET A 20 -11.54 -5.71 11.04
CA MET A 20 -11.46 -4.29 11.42
C MET A 20 -11.94 -4.04 12.86
N LEU A 21 -12.99 -4.75 13.31
CA LEU A 21 -13.48 -4.66 14.69
C LEU A 21 -12.56 -5.34 15.72
N ALA A 22 -11.66 -6.21 15.28
CA ALA A 22 -10.66 -6.87 16.13
C ALA A 22 -9.35 -6.07 16.28
N LEU A 23 -9.13 -5.03 15.45
CA LEU A 23 -7.96 -4.17 15.57
C LEU A 23 -8.05 -3.27 16.83
N PRO A 24 -6.92 -2.95 17.47
CA PRO A 24 -6.88 -1.88 18.46
C PRO A 24 -7.28 -0.54 17.80
N PRO A 25 -7.95 0.37 18.54
CA PRO A 25 -8.36 1.65 17.98
C PRO A 25 -7.14 2.46 17.51
N THR A 26 -7.12 2.82 16.23
CA THR A 26 -6.10 3.68 15.65
C THR A 26 -6.34 5.14 16.06
N SER A 27 -5.34 5.78 16.66
CA SER A 27 -5.34 7.23 16.84
C SER A 27 -4.91 7.91 15.53
N ASP A 28 -5.65 8.96 15.13
CA ASP A 28 -5.21 9.91 14.10
C ASP A 28 -4.28 11.00 14.68
N ASP A 29 -4.21 11.14 16.00
CA ASP A 29 -3.39 12.12 16.71
C ASP A 29 -2.04 11.47 17.08
N LEU A 30 -1.26 11.12 16.05
CA LEU A 30 0.03 10.45 16.18
C LEU A 30 1.20 11.42 16.43
N THR A 31 2.21 10.94 17.14
CA THR A 31 3.50 11.60 17.35
C THR A 31 4.66 10.69 16.93
N THR A 32 5.86 11.25 16.77
CA THR A 32 7.06 10.45 16.44
C THR A 32 7.45 9.45 17.53
N ALA A 33 6.97 9.64 18.76
CA ALA A 33 7.17 8.71 19.86
C ALA A 33 6.37 7.39 19.70
N ASP A 34 5.31 7.40 18.90
CA ASP A 34 4.44 6.23 18.67
C ASP A 34 5.01 5.26 17.61
N ILE A 35 5.96 5.73 16.79
CA ILE A 35 6.53 4.98 15.65
C ILE A 35 7.11 3.60 16.05
N PRO A 36 7.86 3.43 17.16
CA PRO A 36 8.38 2.12 17.56
C PRO A 36 7.27 1.10 17.82
N ALA A 37 6.22 1.49 18.56
CA ALA A 37 5.09 0.62 18.88
C ALA A 37 4.26 0.27 17.63
N GLN A 38 4.13 1.22 16.69
CA GLN A 38 3.48 0.95 15.40
C GLN A 38 4.25 -0.07 14.56
N ARG A 39 5.60 0.02 14.53
CA ARG A 39 6.44 -0.96 13.82
C ARG A 39 6.30 -2.36 14.41
N GLU A 40 6.36 -2.47 15.74
CA GLU A 40 6.19 -3.75 16.43
C GLU A 40 4.81 -4.38 16.13
N ALA A 41 3.73 -3.58 16.15
CA ALA A 41 2.39 -4.06 15.80
C ALA A 41 2.27 -4.53 14.34
N VAL A 42 2.88 -3.82 13.38
CA VAL A 42 2.91 -4.22 11.96
C VAL A 42 3.75 -5.48 11.75
N GLU A 43 4.89 -5.58 12.42
CA GLU A 43 5.76 -6.77 12.38
C GLU A 43 5.01 -7.99 12.90
N GLN A 44 4.34 -7.88 14.06
CA GLN A 44 3.50 -8.95 14.60
C GLN A 44 2.39 -9.37 13.61
N MET A 45 1.72 -8.41 12.96
CA MET A 45 0.65 -8.67 11.98
C MET A 45 1.14 -9.39 10.70
N LEU A 46 2.34 -9.06 10.20
CA LEU A 46 2.87 -9.62 8.95
C LEU A 46 3.75 -10.86 9.17
N SER A 47 4.28 -11.05 10.38
CA SER A 47 5.30 -12.04 10.76
C SER A 47 5.08 -13.44 10.17
N ALA A 48 3.89 -14.02 10.36
CA ALA A 48 3.63 -15.41 9.98
C ALA A 48 3.68 -15.66 8.46
N ARG A 49 3.17 -14.73 7.64
CA ARG A 49 3.18 -14.87 6.17
C ARG A 49 4.57 -14.59 5.61
N THR A 50 5.24 -13.55 6.11
CA THR A 50 6.60 -13.20 5.69
C THR A 50 7.60 -14.28 6.10
N ALA A 51 7.52 -14.81 7.32
CA ALA A 51 8.38 -15.90 7.78
C ALA A 51 8.17 -17.17 6.95
N ALA A 52 6.94 -17.52 6.58
CA ALA A 52 6.67 -18.67 5.70
C ALA A 52 7.35 -18.50 4.33
N LEU A 53 7.21 -17.32 3.70
CA LEU A 53 7.84 -17.02 2.41
C LEU A 53 9.38 -17.04 2.50
N LEU A 54 9.96 -16.38 3.52
CA LEU A 54 11.41 -16.31 3.72
C LEU A 54 12.03 -17.63 4.20
N SER A 55 11.22 -18.59 4.66
CA SER A 55 11.68 -19.93 5.02
C SER A 55 11.77 -20.90 3.83
N ASP A 56 11.26 -20.50 2.65
CA ASP A 56 11.34 -21.34 1.45
C ASP A 56 12.79 -21.34 0.89
N PRO A 57 13.49 -22.49 0.86
CA PRO A 57 14.87 -22.57 0.42
C PRO A 57 15.05 -22.33 -1.09
N SER A 58 13.97 -22.26 -1.88
CA SER A 58 14.01 -21.86 -3.29
C SER A 58 14.04 -20.34 -3.50
N ILE A 59 13.74 -19.55 -2.46
CA ILE A 59 13.67 -18.08 -2.53
C ILE A 59 14.95 -17.48 -1.96
N THR A 60 15.77 -16.90 -2.84
CA THR A 60 16.88 -16.02 -2.41
C THR A 60 16.34 -14.61 -2.19
N HIS A 61 16.20 -14.19 -0.93
CA HIS A 61 15.74 -12.85 -0.57
C HIS A 61 16.90 -11.92 -0.18
N THR A 62 16.87 -10.68 -0.66
CA THR A 62 17.74 -9.59 -0.19
C THR A 62 16.86 -8.43 0.25
N GLU A 63 16.86 -8.13 1.56
CA GLU A 63 16.12 -6.98 2.08
C GLU A 63 16.91 -5.69 1.82
N HIS A 64 16.31 -4.77 1.07
CA HIS A 64 16.85 -3.44 0.85
C HIS A 64 16.03 -2.41 1.64
N THR A 65 16.38 -2.23 2.92
CA THR A 65 15.82 -1.14 3.73
C THR A 65 16.34 0.21 3.20
N ILE A 66 15.54 0.87 2.37
CA ILE A 66 15.77 2.27 2.00
C ILE A 66 15.48 3.12 3.24
N HIS A 67 16.54 3.64 3.87
CA HIS A 67 16.38 4.64 4.92
C HIS A 67 15.67 5.86 4.33
N GLY A 68 14.50 6.20 4.88
CA GLY A 68 13.83 7.47 4.59
C GLY A 68 14.79 8.65 4.78
N PRO A 69 14.72 9.69 3.93
CA PRO A 69 15.61 10.83 4.05
C PRO A 69 15.20 11.68 5.26
N ARG A 70 15.79 12.88 5.39
CA ARG A 70 15.74 13.65 6.64
C ARG A 70 15.02 15.02 6.54
N ARG A 71 14.14 15.33 5.52
CA ARG A 71 13.30 16.60 5.38
C ARG A 71 11.91 16.52 4.62
N ILE A 72 10.75 17.10 5.13
CA ILE A 72 9.22 16.77 5.14
C ILE A 72 8.59 16.71 3.73
N GLY A 73 7.36 16.18 3.60
CA GLY A 73 6.35 16.65 2.63
C GLY A 73 5.28 15.62 2.23
N ALA A 74 3.98 15.98 2.31
CA ALA A 74 2.86 15.02 2.19
C ALA A 74 1.84 15.26 1.05
N SER A 75 1.07 14.20 0.73
CA SER A 75 -0.14 14.20 -0.12
C SER A 75 -1.41 14.13 0.73
N SER A 76 -2.45 14.90 0.37
CA SER A 76 -3.52 15.35 1.28
C SER A 76 -4.95 15.24 0.71
N ARG A 77 -5.37 14.04 0.31
CA ARG A 77 -6.80 13.74 0.03
C ARG A 77 -7.40 12.90 1.16
N PRO A 78 -8.63 13.21 1.64
CA PRO A 78 -9.25 12.44 2.71
C PRO A 78 -9.66 11.06 2.20
N SER A 79 -9.09 10.00 2.77
CA SER A 79 -9.82 8.74 2.86
C SER A 79 -11.06 8.94 3.73
N TRP A 80 -12.03 8.05 3.50
CA TRP A 80 -13.26 7.90 4.27
C TRP A 80 -12.98 7.83 5.79
N ALA A 81 -13.94 8.33 6.55
CA ALA A 81 -13.78 8.77 7.94
C ALA A 81 -13.23 7.72 8.92
N ALA A 82 -12.71 8.25 10.04
CA ALA A 82 -12.30 7.61 11.29
C ALA A 82 -12.60 6.10 11.42
N GLY A 83 -11.54 5.30 11.63
CA GLY A 83 -11.60 3.85 11.74
C GLY A 83 -11.00 3.08 10.55
N CYS A 84 -10.37 3.77 9.59
CA CYS A 84 -9.49 3.12 8.62
C CYS A 84 -8.20 2.63 9.30
N VAL A 85 -7.64 1.52 8.81
CA VAL A 85 -6.33 0.99 9.22
C VAL A 85 -5.18 1.95 8.87
N TRP A 86 -5.32 2.67 7.75
CA TRP A 86 -4.42 3.75 7.35
C TRP A 86 -5.23 4.95 6.80
N SER A 87 -5.38 5.98 7.62
CA SER A 87 -6.16 7.19 7.32
C SER A 87 -5.35 8.22 6.53
N GLY A 88 -6.04 9.20 5.93
CA GLY A 88 -5.39 10.36 5.31
C GLY A 88 -4.58 11.20 6.30
N ARG A 89 -4.95 11.21 7.60
CA ARG A 89 -4.18 11.89 8.65
C ARG A 89 -2.91 11.11 8.99
N GLN A 90 -3.00 9.79 9.12
CA GLN A 90 -1.84 8.91 9.32
C GLN A 90 -0.89 8.97 8.11
N ASN A 91 -1.42 9.03 6.88
CA ASN A 91 -0.63 9.24 5.67
C ASN A 91 0.11 10.59 5.68
N ALA A 92 -0.60 11.68 6.03
CA ALA A 92 -0.01 13.01 6.10
C ALA A 92 1.07 13.11 7.21
N PHE A 93 0.82 12.47 8.36
CA PHE A 93 1.80 12.32 9.43
C PHE A 93 3.02 11.48 8.98
N GLY A 94 2.80 10.36 8.31
CA GLY A 94 3.85 9.45 7.82
C GLY A 94 4.75 10.10 6.77
N TRP A 95 4.17 10.72 5.75
CA TRP A 95 4.89 11.60 4.82
C TRP A 95 5.55 12.79 5.49
N GLY A 96 4.98 13.23 6.62
CA GLY A 96 5.62 14.18 7.49
C GLY A 96 6.95 13.61 8.02
N CYS A 97 6.85 12.55 8.81
CA CYS A 97 7.97 11.89 9.49
C CYS A 97 9.01 11.23 8.58
N LEU A 98 8.65 10.74 7.39
CA LEU A 98 9.56 10.19 6.37
C LEU A 98 10.70 11.15 6.03
N LEU A 99 10.56 12.40 6.47
CA LEU A 99 11.11 13.58 5.88
C LEU A 99 11.55 14.56 7.08
N ASP A 100 10.90 15.70 7.47
CA ASP A 100 11.24 16.90 8.38
C ASP A 100 11.18 18.37 7.76
N GLY A 101 10.21 19.25 8.09
CA GLY A 101 9.93 20.57 7.44
C GLY A 101 9.13 20.74 6.09
N SER A 102 9.61 20.24 4.93
CA SER A 102 9.30 20.71 3.55
C SER A 102 8.10 20.15 2.71
N GLU A 103 6.85 20.62 2.91
CA GLU A 103 5.73 20.28 2.00
C GLU A 103 6.09 20.40 0.49
N GLY A 104 5.77 19.34 -0.28
CA GLY A 104 6.11 19.24 -1.70
C GLY A 104 7.55 18.77 -2.02
N GLY A 105 8.43 18.59 -1.03
CA GLY A 105 9.86 18.32 -1.23
C GLY A 105 10.31 16.90 -1.62
N ALA A 106 9.40 15.92 -1.75
CA ALA A 106 9.77 14.55 -2.09
C ALA A 106 10.49 14.45 -3.45
N ASP A 107 11.67 13.82 -3.47
CA ASP A 107 12.41 13.48 -4.68
C ASP A 107 11.86 12.18 -5.32
N CYS A 108 12.53 11.68 -6.36
CA CYS A 108 12.15 10.44 -7.02
C CYS A 108 12.47 9.15 -6.22
N TYR A 109 13.29 9.23 -5.16
CA TYR A 109 13.56 8.09 -4.29
C TYR A 109 12.50 7.95 -3.20
N ALA A 110 11.96 9.08 -2.71
CA ALA A 110 10.80 9.08 -1.82
C ALA A 110 9.47 8.89 -2.57
N ALA A 111 9.34 9.46 -3.78
CA ALA A 111 8.14 9.38 -4.61
C ALA A 111 8.51 9.01 -6.07
N PRO A 112 8.60 7.72 -6.43
CA PRO A 112 9.01 7.25 -7.77
C PRO A 112 8.22 7.87 -8.93
N ALA A 113 6.93 8.17 -8.71
CA ALA A 113 6.07 8.90 -9.65
C ALA A 113 6.52 10.34 -9.96
N ARG A 114 7.64 10.83 -9.38
CA ARG A 114 8.28 12.11 -9.69
C ARG A 114 9.59 12.00 -10.48
N ALA A 115 10.07 10.79 -10.79
CA ALA A 115 11.24 10.63 -11.65
C ALA A 115 11.01 11.30 -13.02
N ALA A 116 12.03 11.97 -13.57
CA ALA A 116 11.90 12.66 -14.85
C ALA A 116 11.65 11.69 -16.02
N ASP A 117 12.24 10.50 -15.95
CA ASP A 117 12.05 9.38 -16.87
C ASP A 117 11.89 8.09 -16.05
N LEU A 118 11.06 7.17 -16.56
CA LEU A 118 10.80 5.83 -16.01
C LEU A 118 11.16 4.72 -17.03
N ALA A 119 11.66 5.08 -18.22
CA ALA A 119 12.04 4.11 -19.24
C ALA A 119 13.13 3.15 -18.75
N GLY A 120 13.04 1.89 -19.19
CA GLY A 120 14.00 0.84 -18.82
C GLY A 120 13.82 0.26 -17.41
N LEU A 121 12.83 0.69 -16.64
CA LEU A 121 12.43 -0.02 -15.43
C LEU A 121 11.88 -1.43 -15.75
N PRO A 122 11.98 -2.39 -14.81
CA PRO A 122 11.36 -3.70 -14.95
C PRO A 122 9.83 -3.62 -15.11
N GLU A 123 9.26 -4.72 -15.61
CA GLU A 123 7.82 -4.93 -15.56
C GLU A 123 7.27 -4.80 -14.13
N ALA A 124 6.10 -4.16 -13.96
CA ALA A 124 5.50 -3.89 -12.66
C ALA A 124 4.07 -4.45 -12.54
N PHE A 125 3.76 -5.07 -11.39
CA PHE A 125 2.39 -5.29 -10.94
C PHE A 125 2.07 -4.32 -9.82
N VAL A 126 0.99 -3.58 -9.95
CA VAL A 126 0.50 -2.64 -8.94
C VAL A 126 -0.96 -2.92 -8.68
N ASP A 127 -1.32 -3.13 -7.42
CA ASP A 127 -2.72 -3.14 -7.02
C ASP A 127 -2.98 -2.26 -5.81
N VAL A 128 -4.23 -1.81 -5.70
CA VAL A 128 -4.64 -0.82 -4.71
C VAL A 128 -6.14 -0.93 -4.47
N SER A 129 -6.62 -0.59 -3.28
CA SER A 129 -8.05 -0.49 -3.09
C SER A 129 -8.63 0.82 -3.63
N SER A 130 -9.82 0.72 -4.22
CA SER A 130 -10.72 1.84 -4.55
C SER A 130 -10.97 2.84 -3.41
N THR A 131 -10.81 2.40 -2.17
CA THR A 131 -11.00 3.19 -0.96
C THR A 131 -9.68 3.69 -0.35
N GLU A 132 -8.52 3.33 -0.91
CA GLU A 132 -7.21 3.64 -0.32
C GLU A 132 -6.77 5.10 -0.50
N VAL A 133 -5.97 5.63 0.44
CA VAL A 133 -5.33 6.95 0.27
C VAL A 133 -4.37 6.98 -0.92
N PHE A 134 -3.74 5.85 -1.21
CA PHE A 134 -2.73 5.70 -2.26
C PHE A 134 -3.31 5.47 -3.66
N ARG A 135 -4.63 5.30 -3.79
CA ARG A 135 -5.29 4.92 -5.06
C ARG A 135 -4.92 5.85 -6.22
N ASP A 136 -5.07 7.16 -6.01
CA ASP A 136 -4.82 8.14 -7.08
C ASP A 136 -3.34 8.18 -7.47
N ASP A 137 -2.44 8.03 -6.50
CA ASP A 137 -0.98 8.01 -6.71
C ASP A 137 -0.54 6.72 -7.43
N ALA A 138 -1.12 5.57 -7.09
CA ALA A 138 -0.87 4.28 -7.76
C ALA A 138 -1.34 4.28 -9.22
N VAL A 139 -2.56 4.78 -9.47
CA VAL A 139 -3.11 4.96 -10.83
C VAL A 139 -2.22 5.89 -11.65
N ALA A 140 -1.79 7.02 -11.07
CA ALA A 140 -0.90 7.97 -11.74
C ALA A 140 0.47 7.35 -12.04
N TYR A 141 1.06 6.59 -11.10
CA TYR A 141 2.36 5.95 -11.31
C TYR A 141 2.33 4.92 -12.44
N VAL A 142 1.32 4.06 -12.50
CA VAL A 142 1.19 3.10 -13.61
C VAL A 142 0.93 3.81 -14.93
N GLY A 143 0.13 4.88 -14.95
CA GLY A 143 -0.04 5.71 -16.15
C GLY A 143 1.30 6.18 -16.72
N ARG A 144 2.18 6.71 -15.85
CA ARG A 144 3.54 7.14 -16.23
C ARG A 144 4.46 6.00 -16.68
N LEU A 145 4.37 4.82 -16.05
CA LEU A 145 5.14 3.63 -16.50
C LEU A 145 4.76 3.25 -17.94
N LEU A 146 3.47 3.20 -18.24
CA LEU A 146 2.95 2.88 -19.57
C LEU A 146 3.33 3.96 -20.61
N GLU A 147 3.28 5.24 -20.24
CA GLU A 147 3.75 6.36 -21.09
C GLU A 147 5.24 6.25 -21.45
N CYS A 148 6.08 5.78 -20.51
CA CYS A 148 7.50 5.48 -20.73
C CYS A 148 7.77 4.12 -21.40
N GLY A 149 6.74 3.39 -21.84
CA GLY A 149 6.86 2.09 -22.52
C GLY A 149 7.17 0.90 -21.61
N VAL A 150 7.13 1.07 -20.29
CA VAL A 150 7.30 -0.01 -19.32
C VAL A 150 6.03 -0.86 -19.28
N GLN A 151 6.17 -2.18 -19.23
CA GLN A 151 5.04 -3.09 -19.09
C GLN A 151 4.50 -3.02 -17.66
N ALA A 152 3.20 -2.80 -17.49
CA ALA A 152 2.59 -2.72 -16.16
C ALA A 152 1.15 -3.25 -16.12
N GLU A 153 0.81 -3.92 -15.02
CA GLU A 153 -0.54 -4.31 -14.65
C GLU A 153 -1.06 -3.42 -13.51
N LEU A 154 -2.32 -2.98 -13.59
CA LEU A 154 -3.00 -2.19 -12.55
C LEU A 154 -4.34 -2.83 -12.17
N HIS A 155 -4.49 -3.17 -10.89
CA HIS A 155 -5.77 -3.63 -10.34
C HIS A 155 -6.29 -2.65 -9.28
N VAL A 156 -7.55 -2.23 -9.41
CA VAL A 156 -8.24 -1.37 -8.44
C VAL A 156 -9.39 -2.13 -7.80
N TRP A 157 -9.21 -2.55 -6.55
CA TRP A 157 -10.13 -3.47 -5.88
C TRP A 157 -11.26 -2.75 -5.13
N PRO A 158 -12.54 -3.15 -5.29
CA PRO A 158 -13.66 -2.53 -4.59
C PRO A 158 -13.66 -2.87 -3.09
N GLY A 159 -13.67 -1.85 -2.22
CA GLY A 159 -14.06 -1.99 -0.81
C GLY A 159 -13.05 -2.63 0.15
N GLY A 160 -11.77 -2.76 -0.17
CA GLY A 160 -10.74 -3.17 0.81
C GLY A 160 -10.18 -1.97 1.62
N PRO A 161 -9.95 -2.06 2.94
CA PRO A 161 -9.08 -1.10 3.62
C PRO A 161 -7.62 -1.26 3.13
N HIS A 162 -6.75 -0.30 3.45
CA HIS A 162 -5.30 -0.49 3.24
C HIS A 162 -4.84 -1.78 3.94
N GLY A 163 -4.05 -2.61 3.24
CA GLY A 163 -3.56 -3.89 3.76
C GLY A 163 -4.59 -5.03 3.82
N PHE A 164 -5.73 -4.93 3.12
CA PHE A 164 -6.82 -5.93 3.18
C PHE A 164 -6.38 -7.40 2.99
N HIS A 165 -5.39 -7.67 2.12
CA HIS A 165 -4.83 -9.02 1.92
C HIS A 165 -4.31 -9.68 3.21
N GLY A 166 -3.67 -8.89 4.08
CA GLY A 166 -3.12 -9.37 5.36
C GLY A 166 -4.16 -9.29 6.49
N LEU A 167 -4.95 -8.22 6.51
CA LEU A 167 -5.97 -7.97 7.52
C LEU A 167 -7.10 -9.01 7.50
N ALA A 168 -7.59 -9.38 6.32
CA ALA A 168 -8.69 -10.32 6.15
C ALA A 168 -8.39 -11.31 5.00
N PRO A 169 -7.48 -12.28 5.18
CA PRO A 169 -7.09 -13.22 4.11
C PRO A 169 -8.25 -14.11 3.62
N ALA A 170 -9.32 -14.25 4.42
CA ALA A 170 -10.51 -15.01 4.06
C ALA A 170 -11.49 -14.23 3.16
N ALA A 171 -11.45 -12.90 3.19
CA ALA A 171 -12.38 -12.04 2.47
C ALA A 171 -12.31 -12.26 0.95
N ARG A 172 -13.45 -12.08 0.28
CA ARG A 172 -13.59 -12.32 -1.16
C ARG A 172 -12.64 -11.45 -1.98
N VAL A 173 -12.49 -10.18 -1.60
CA VAL A 173 -11.59 -9.24 -2.28
C VAL A 173 -10.12 -9.62 -2.10
N SER A 174 -9.71 -10.07 -0.91
CA SER A 174 -8.35 -10.58 -0.64
C SER A 174 -8.01 -11.79 -1.49
N ARG A 175 -8.95 -12.75 -1.60
CA ARG A 175 -8.76 -13.95 -2.44
C ARG A 175 -8.72 -13.62 -3.92
N ALA A 176 -9.63 -12.74 -4.39
CA ALA A 176 -9.67 -12.29 -5.78
C ALA A 176 -8.42 -11.51 -6.19
N ALA A 177 -7.79 -10.80 -5.25
CA ALA A 177 -6.56 -10.03 -5.50
C ALA A 177 -5.29 -10.89 -5.51
N ASN A 178 -5.25 -11.97 -4.71
CA ASN A 178 -4.11 -12.89 -4.72
C ASN A 178 -3.95 -13.65 -6.07
N GLU A 179 -5.04 -14.00 -6.76
CA GLU A 179 -4.99 -14.79 -8.00
C GLU A 179 -4.17 -14.12 -9.13
N PRO A 180 -4.44 -12.86 -9.55
CA PRO A 180 -3.63 -12.19 -10.57
C PRO A 180 -2.20 -11.90 -10.06
N GLN A 181 -2.03 -11.57 -8.77
CA GLN A 181 -0.71 -11.36 -8.18
C GLN A 181 0.17 -12.64 -8.29
N GLU A 182 -0.38 -13.81 -7.93
CA GLU A 182 0.32 -15.09 -8.08
C GLU A 182 0.59 -15.44 -9.55
N ALA A 183 -0.37 -15.17 -10.44
CA ALA A 183 -0.20 -15.41 -11.88
C ALA A 183 0.92 -14.54 -12.46
N TRP A 184 0.99 -13.26 -12.06
CA TRP A 184 2.06 -12.33 -12.42
C TRP A 184 3.42 -12.81 -11.91
N VAL A 185 3.52 -13.16 -10.62
CA VAL A 185 4.76 -13.68 -10.02
C VAL A 185 5.25 -14.94 -10.75
N ARG A 186 4.36 -15.90 -11.06
CA ARG A 186 4.70 -17.11 -11.85
C ARG A 186 5.13 -16.79 -13.29
N ARG A 187 4.64 -15.69 -13.88
CA ARG A 187 4.99 -15.26 -15.25
C ARG A 187 6.35 -14.57 -15.31
N VAL A 188 6.71 -13.80 -14.28
CA VAL A 188 7.97 -13.04 -14.20
C VAL A 188 9.11 -13.88 -13.61
N LEU A 189 8.85 -14.68 -12.57
CA LEU A 189 9.83 -15.62 -12.01
C LEU A 189 9.89 -16.89 -12.85
N ARG A 190 10.75 -16.89 -13.88
CA ARG A 190 11.13 -18.13 -14.56
C ARG A 190 11.95 -19.02 -13.62
N PRO A 191 11.82 -20.36 -13.71
CA PRO A 191 12.73 -21.28 -13.04
C PRO A 191 14.19 -21.00 -13.43
N VAL A 192 15.09 -21.02 -12.44
CA VAL A 192 16.53 -20.95 -12.70
C VAL A 192 16.98 -22.29 -13.29
N GLY A 193 17.09 -22.39 -14.62
CA GLY A 193 17.59 -23.61 -15.27
C GLY A 193 17.16 -23.90 -16.71
N GLU A 194 16.43 -23.01 -17.40
CA GLU A 194 16.14 -23.11 -18.85
C GLU A 194 17.02 -22.16 -19.69
#